data_AF-A0A336NG86-F1
#
_entry.id   AF-A0A336NG86-F1
#
_cell.length_a   1.000
_cell.length_b   1.000
_cell.length_c   1.000
_cell.angle_alpha   90.00
_cell.angle_beta   90.00
_cell.angle_gamma   90.00
#
_symmetry.space_group_name_H-M   'P 1'
#
loop_
_entity.id
_entity.type
_entity.pdbx_description
1 polymer ?
#
loop_
_entity_poly.entity_id
_entity_poly.type
_entity_poly.pdbx_seq_one_letter_code
_entity_poly.pdbx_strand_id
1 'polypeptide(L)'
;MKFFNGECQIASYPEVSQLGLLKENDERYYVKTSDGMNLAYLAFNFQKVAIQDEQLRRAIAQAINRHRIIKTIYHNTATVANNIIPNISWASTVNTPDFAYDFNPVEAKKVLQNKQLNLNMWVINEEQVYNPAPLKTAELIKEDLNNVGVNVTIRSVTRTFIIDQLNKNLKTTT
;
A
#
# COMPACT_ATOMS: atom_id res chain seq x y z
N MET A 1 13.43 18.49 10.34
CA MET A 1 13.72 18.50 11.79
C MET A 1 13.33 19.84 12.41
N LYS A 2 12.05 20.07 12.70
CA LYS A 2 11.58 21.23 13.50
C LYS A 2 11.22 20.85 14.95
N PHE A 3 10.89 19.59 15.16
CA PHE A 3 10.58 19.05 16.48
C PHE A 3 11.85 18.88 17.32
N PHE A 4 12.91 18.27 16.76
CA PHE A 4 14.16 18.00 17.47
C PHE A 4 14.93 19.27 17.91
N ASN A 5 14.81 20.37 17.16
CA ASN A 5 15.48 21.64 17.49
C ASN A 5 14.60 22.59 18.33
N GLY A 6 13.40 22.15 18.77
CA GLY A 6 12.53 22.93 19.66
C GLY A 6 11.67 23.99 18.96
N GLU A 7 11.68 24.09 17.64
CA GLU A 7 10.79 24.99 16.90
C GLU A 7 9.32 24.56 16.95
N CYS A 8 9.05 23.27 17.18
CA CYS A 8 7.70 22.72 17.35
C CYS A 8 7.61 21.85 18.60
N GLN A 9 6.50 21.97 19.33
CA GLN A 9 6.22 21.17 20.53
C GLN A 9 5.45 19.89 20.24
N ILE A 10 4.85 19.76 19.05
CA ILE A 10 4.09 18.59 18.60
C ILE A 10 4.51 18.27 17.17
N ALA A 11 4.77 16.98 16.90
CA ALA A 11 4.96 16.46 15.56
C ALA A 11 3.86 15.44 15.25
N SER A 12 3.00 15.75 14.28
CA SER A 12 2.02 14.80 13.76
C SER A 12 2.68 13.89 12.74
N TYR A 13 2.46 12.57 12.86
CA TYR A 13 2.98 11.55 11.95
C TYR A 13 4.49 11.69 11.71
N PRO A 14 5.32 11.53 12.76
CA PRO A 14 6.77 11.56 12.59
C PRO A 14 7.21 10.49 11.60
N GLU A 15 8.30 10.77 10.90
CA GLU A 15 8.87 9.84 9.94
C GLU A 15 9.26 8.53 10.66
N VAL A 16 8.84 7.40 10.08
CA VAL A 16 8.89 6.09 10.75
C VAL A 16 10.31 5.64 11.07
N SER A 17 11.31 6.00 10.26
CA SER A 17 12.72 5.67 10.53
C SER A 17 13.29 6.46 11.72
N GLN A 18 12.72 7.61 12.06
CA GLN A 18 13.11 8.44 13.21
C GLN A 18 12.48 8.02 14.54
N LEU A 19 11.54 7.07 14.55
CA LEU A 19 10.89 6.63 15.79
C LEU A 19 11.88 6.05 16.81
N GLY A 20 12.98 5.45 16.36
CA GLY A 20 14.06 4.97 17.25
C GLY A 20 14.66 6.12 18.06
N LEU A 21 15.01 7.23 17.41
CA LEU A 21 15.58 8.42 18.06
C LEU A 21 14.64 9.04 19.10
N LEU A 22 13.33 9.00 18.84
CA LEU A 22 12.32 9.49 19.78
C LEU A 22 12.22 8.60 21.02
N LYS A 23 12.34 7.27 20.85
CA LYS A 23 12.31 6.31 21.95
C LYS A 23 13.60 6.32 22.77
N GLU A 24 14.74 6.53 22.14
CA GLU A 24 16.06 6.61 22.81
C GLU A 24 16.21 7.86 23.68
N ASN A 25 15.43 8.91 23.41
CA ASN A 25 15.45 10.19 24.14
C ASN A 25 14.09 10.47 24.81
N ASP A 26 13.53 9.47 25.48
CA ASP A 26 12.19 9.51 26.08
C ASP A 26 12.05 10.49 27.26
N GLU A 27 13.17 10.85 27.91
CA GLU A 27 13.22 11.94 28.90
C GLU A 27 12.81 13.30 28.31
N ARG A 28 13.06 13.49 27.00
CA ARG A 28 12.77 14.74 26.29
C ARG A 28 11.55 14.63 25.39
N TYR A 29 11.29 13.46 24.84
CA TYR A 29 10.23 13.25 23.84
C TYR A 29 9.21 12.22 24.32
N TYR A 30 7.95 12.63 24.32
CA TYR A 30 6.85 11.73 24.57
C TYR A 30 6.24 11.23 23.24
N VAL A 31 6.18 9.92 23.06
CA VAL A 31 5.57 9.29 21.87
C VAL A 31 4.26 8.61 22.24
N LYS A 32 3.17 9.05 21.62
CA LYS A 32 1.87 8.38 21.72
C LYS A 32 1.60 7.56 20.46
N THR A 33 1.36 6.27 20.63
CA THR A 33 0.98 5.34 19.54
C THR A 33 -0.45 4.86 19.77
N SER A 34 -1.20 4.68 18.70
CA SER A 34 -2.54 4.11 18.72
C SER A 34 -2.80 3.35 17.44
N ASP A 35 -3.59 2.28 17.52
CA ASP A 35 -4.02 1.55 16.33
C ASP A 35 -4.86 2.44 15.41
N GLY A 36 -4.57 2.37 14.11
CA GLY A 36 -5.22 3.19 13.10
C GLY A 36 -6.47 2.51 12.53
N MET A 37 -7.59 3.23 12.49
CA MET A 37 -8.75 2.87 11.66
C MET A 37 -8.51 3.25 10.20
N ASN A 38 -7.51 2.64 9.57
CA ASN A 38 -7.13 2.93 8.19
C ASN A 38 -6.64 1.68 7.44
N LEU A 39 -6.56 1.79 6.11
CA LEU A 39 -6.17 0.72 5.22
C LEU A 39 -5.42 1.31 4.01
N ALA A 40 -4.30 0.70 3.64
CA ALA A 40 -3.68 0.89 2.34
C ALA A 40 -3.98 -0.29 1.43
N TYR A 41 -4.39 -0.01 0.19
CA TYR A 41 -4.73 -1.04 -0.79
C TYR A 41 -4.28 -0.64 -2.19
N LEU A 42 -4.04 -1.64 -3.03
CA LEU A 42 -3.83 -1.47 -4.46
C LEU A 42 -5.15 -1.71 -5.18
N ALA A 43 -5.69 -0.66 -5.82
CA ALA A 43 -6.93 -0.75 -6.57
C ALA A 43 -6.69 -1.22 -8.01
N PHE A 44 -7.53 -2.14 -8.47
CA PHE A 44 -7.54 -2.61 -9.85
C PHE A 44 -8.62 -1.88 -10.67
N ASN A 45 -8.26 -1.38 -11.85
CA ASN A 45 -9.23 -0.79 -12.76
C ASN A 45 -9.93 -1.86 -13.60
N PHE A 46 -11.13 -2.25 -13.20
CA PHE A 46 -11.92 -3.29 -13.87
C PHE A 46 -12.48 -2.86 -15.24
N GLN A 47 -12.29 -1.60 -15.67
CA GLN A 47 -12.62 -1.21 -17.04
C GLN A 47 -11.60 -1.71 -18.07
N LYS A 48 -10.41 -2.16 -17.62
CA LYS A 48 -9.43 -2.78 -18.50
C LYS A 48 -9.72 -4.28 -18.59
N VAL A 49 -10.02 -4.76 -19.79
CA VAL A 49 -10.38 -6.17 -20.07
C VAL A 49 -9.40 -7.15 -19.41
N ALA A 50 -8.09 -6.92 -19.55
CA ALA A 50 -7.07 -7.78 -18.95
C ALA A 50 -7.17 -7.88 -17.40
N ILE A 51 -7.63 -6.81 -16.74
CA ILE A 51 -7.75 -6.73 -15.27
C ILE A 51 -9.09 -7.30 -14.77
N GLN A 52 -10.06 -7.53 -15.65
CA GLN A 52 -11.32 -8.20 -15.29
C GLN A 52 -11.13 -9.68 -14.97
N ASP A 53 -10.08 -10.31 -15.50
CA ASP A 53 -9.70 -11.68 -15.16
C ASP A 53 -9.35 -11.79 -13.67
N GLU A 54 -10.18 -12.53 -12.94
CA GLU A 54 -9.99 -12.75 -11.51
C GLU A 54 -8.72 -13.54 -11.20
N GLN A 55 -8.40 -14.55 -12.01
CA GLN A 55 -7.19 -15.36 -11.80
C GLN A 55 -5.94 -14.51 -11.95
N LEU A 56 -5.95 -13.56 -12.89
CA LEU A 56 -4.87 -12.59 -13.08
C LEU A 56 -4.71 -11.68 -11.86
N ARG A 57 -5.81 -11.13 -11.31
CA ARG A 57 -5.74 -10.30 -10.09
C ARG A 57 -5.23 -11.06 -8.87
N ARG A 58 -5.68 -12.30 -8.70
CA ARG A 58 -5.21 -13.19 -7.62
C ARG A 58 -3.72 -13.47 -7.75
N ALA A 59 -3.24 -13.76 -8.97
CA ALA A 59 -1.82 -13.96 -9.22
C ALA A 59 -0.99 -12.69 -8.98
N ILE A 60 -1.48 -11.50 -9.36
CA ILE A 60 -0.82 -10.23 -9.03
C ILE A 60 -0.72 -10.05 -7.51
N ALA A 61 -1.79 -10.35 -6.76
CA ALA A 61 -1.76 -10.25 -5.30
C ALA A 61 -0.72 -11.20 -4.68
N GLN A 62 -0.66 -12.45 -5.15
CA GLN A 62 0.32 -13.44 -4.69
C GLN A 62 1.76 -13.09 -5.06
N ALA A 63 1.99 -12.30 -6.10
CA ALA A 63 3.34 -11.84 -6.46
C ALA A 63 3.88 -10.80 -5.48
N ILE A 64 3.04 -10.08 -4.74
CA ILE A 64 3.45 -8.92 -3.93
C ILE A 64 3.84 -9.36 -2.52
N ASN A 65 5.08 -9.08 -2.11
CA ASN A 65 5.56 -9.41 -0.79
C ASN A 65 5.15 -8.35 0.24
N ARG A 66 3.93 -8.49 0.77
CA ARG A 66 3.36 -7.57 1.76
C ARG A 66 4.16 -7.49 3.05
N HIS A 67 4.73 -8.62 3.51
CA HIS A 67 5.57 -8.66 4.70
C HIS A 67 6.86 -7.84 4.52
N ARG A 68 7.49 -7.93 3.35
CA ARG A 68 8.66 -7.11 3.00
C ARG A 68 8.32 -5.62 2.98
N ILE A 69 7.15 -5.25 2.46
CA ILE A 69 6.66 -3.87 2.47
C ILE A 69 6.47 -3.37 3.91
N ILE A 70 5.80 -4.13 4.78
CA ILE A 70 5.63 -3.77 6.20
C ILE A 70 6.99 -3.55 6.88
N LYS A 71 7.94 -4.47 6.68
CA LYS A 71 9.28 -4.33 7.27
C LYS A 71 10.04 -3.12 6.76
N THR A 72 10.01 -2.89 5.45
CA THR A 72 10.89 -1.91 4.78
C THR A 72 10.32 -0.50 4.78
N ILE A 73 9.01 -0.36 4.56
CA ILE A 73 8.33 0.93 4.45
C ILE A 73 7.79 1.39 5.80
N TYR A 74 7.22 0.46 6.57
CA TYR A 74 6.55 0.78 7.82
C TYR A 74 7.42 0.50 9.04
N HIS A 75 8.63 -0.05 8.90
CA HIS A 75 9.51 -0.38 10.03
C HIS A 75 8.79 -1.19 11.13
N ASN A 76 7.90 -2.10 10.73
CA ASN A 76 7.04 -2.91 11.61
C ASN A 76 6.05 -2.11 12.51
N THR A 77 5.74 -0.85 12.18
CA THR A 77 4.70 -0.07 12.86
C THR A 77 3.29 -0.30 12.28
N ALA A 78 3.18 -1.19 11.29
CA ALA A 78 1.92 -1.58 10.67
C ALA A 78 1.83 -3.11 10.62
N THR A 79 0.61 -3.62 10.42
CA THR A 79 0.32 -5.05 10.28
C THR A 79 -0.09 -5.36 8.85
N VAL A 80 0.15 -6.60 8.41
CA VAL A 80 -0.35 -7.06 7.11
C VAL A 80 -1.88 -7.11 7.16
N ALA A 81 -2.53 -6.40 6.25
CA ALA A 81 -3.98 -6.39 6.18
C ALA A 81 -4.53 -7.75 5.72
N ASN A 82 -5.42 -8.32 6.52
CA ASN A 82 -6.14 -9.56 6.22
C ASN A 82 -7.54 -9.30 5.64
N ASN A 83 -8.10 -8.13 5.93
CA ASN A 83 -9.42 -7.72 5.45
C ASN A 83 -9.43 -6.21 5.15
N ILE A 84 -10.50 -5.75 4.50
CA ILE A 84 -10.76 -4.32 4.29
C ILE A 84 -11.06 -3.63 5.63
N ILE A 85 -11.67 -4.35 6.56
CA ILE A 85 -11.97 -3.85 7.91
C ILE A 85 -10.72 -4.03 8.79
N PRO A 86 -10.14 -2.95 9.35
CA PRO A 86 -8.99 -3.04 10.24
C PRO A 86 -9.33 -3.74 11.57
N ASN A 87 -8.33 -4.40 12.18
CA ASN A 87 -8.50 -5.19 13.42
C ASN A 87 -9.08 -4.40 14.60
N ILE A 88 -8.78 -3.10 14.68
CA ILE A 88 -9.29 -2.20 15.73
C ILE A 88 -10.81 -1.96 15.62
N SER A 89 -11.42 -2.27 14.49
CA SER A 89 -12.87 -2.20 14.34
C SER A 89 -13.57 -3.30 15.11
N TRP A 90 -14.70 -2.98 15.74
CA TRP A 90 -15.59 -3.96 16.36
C TRP A 90 -16.06 -5.05 15.37
N ALA A 91 -16.09 -4.74 14.08
CA ALA A 91 -16.54 -5.64 13.01
C ALA A 91 -15.43 -6.57 12.48
N SER A 92 -14.19 -6.45 12.98
CA SER A 92 -13.03 -7.21 12.48
C SER A 92 -13.12 -8.71 12.71
N THR A 93 -13.96 -9.16 13.64
CA THR A 93 -14.14 -10.57 13.99
C THR A 93 -15.40 -11.18 13.38
N VAL A 94 -16.19 -10.40 12.64
CA VAL A 94 -17.49 -10.84 12.08
C VAL A 94 -17.29 -11.41 10.68
N ASN A 95 -17.28 -12.74 10.57
CA ASN A 95 -17.23 -13.47 9.29
C ASN A 95 -16.14 -12.94 8.34
N THR A 96 -14.95 -12.68 8.86
CA THR A 96 -13.80 -12.20 8.08
C THR A 96 -12.89 -13.38 7.76
N PRO A 97 -13.08 -14.07 6.61
CA PRO A 97 -12.13 -15.09 6.19
C PRO A 97 -10.75 -14.46 5.95
N ASP A 98 -9.72 -15.28 6.11
CA ASP A 98 -8.36 -14.87 5.83
C ASP A 98 -8.17 -14.53 4.35
N PHE A 99 -7.26 -13.59 4.08
CA PHE A 99 -6.88 -13.23 2.74
C PHE A 99 -6.12 -14.38 2.08
N ALA A 100 -6.83 -15.13 1.24
CA ALA A 100 -6.34 -16.37 0.63
C ALA A 100 -5.19 -16.20 -0.39
N TYR A 101 -4.82 -14.97 -0.75
CA TYR A 101 -3.87 -14.68 -1.83
C TYR A 101 -2.58 -14.04 -1.31
N ASP A 102 -2.09 -14.53 -0.16
CA ASP A 102 -0.80 -14.09 0.38
C ASP A 102 0.37 -14.47 -0.52
N PHE A 103 1.55 -13.92 -0.21
CA PHE A 103 2.75 -13.99 -1.04
C PHE A 103 3.11 -15.43 -1.43
N ASN A 104 2.92 -15.75 -2.71
CA ASN A 104 3.30 -16.99 -3.37
C ASN A 104 3.77 -16.69 -4.80
N PRO A 105 5.03 -16.22 -4.97
CA PRO A 105 5.55 -15.79 -6.26
C PRO A 105 5.68 -16.95 -7.25
N VAL A 106 5.79 -18.20 -6.77
CA VAL A 106 5.86 -19.39 -7.63
C VAL A 106 4.53 -19.63 -8.35
N GLU A 107 3.42 -19.62 -7.61
CA GLU A 107 2.08 -19.74 -8.22
C GLU A 107 1.74 -18.53 -9.08
N ALA A 108 2.08 -17.33 -8.63
CA ALA A 108 1.90 -16.12 -9.42
C ALA A 108 2.62 -16.20 -10.77
N LYS A 109 3.88 -16.64 -10.78
CA LYS A 109 4.69 -16.77 -11.99
C LYS A 109 4.08 -17.76 -12.99
N LYS A 110 3.53 -18.89 -12.54
CA LYS A 110 2.86 -19.86 -13.41
C LYS A 110 1.72 -19.22 -14.22
N VAL A 111 0.97 -18.31 -13.60
CA VAL A 111 -0.15 -17.61 -14.23
C VAL A 111 0.31 -16.44 -15.10
N LEU A 112 1.30 -15.67 -14.64
CA LEU A 112 1.64 -14.36 -15.21
C LEU A 112 2.72 -14.40 -16.29
N GLN A 113 3.69 -15.33 -16.23
CA GLN A 113 4.91 -15.28 -17.05
C GLN A 113 4.66 -15.21 -18.56
N ASN A 114 3.59 -15.85 -19.06
CA ASN A 114 3.29 -15.93 -20.49
C ASN A 114 2.29 -14.86 -20.96
N LYS A 115 1.81 -13.99 -20.06
CA LYS A 115 0.78 -12.99 -20.36
C LYS A 115 1.35 -11.70 -20.96
N GLN A 116 2.66 -11.48 -20.88
CA GLN A 116 3.36 -10.29 -21.38
C GLN A 116 2.67 -8.97 -20.95
N LEU A 117 2.33 -8.89 -19.66
CA LEU A 117 1.53 -7.78 -19.14
C LEU A 117 2.39 -6.53 -18.97
N ASN A 118 1.88 -5.41 -19.48
CA ASN A 118 2.41 -4.07 -19.24
C ASN A 118 1.33 -3.25 -18.53
N LEU A 119 1.59 -2.90 -17.27
CA LEU A 119 0.64 -2.21 -16.40
C LEU A 119 1.13 -0.80 -16.07
N ASN A 120 0.19 0.12 -15.88
CA ASN A 120 0.46 1.44 -15.35
C ASN A 120 -0.06 1.51 -13.92
N MET A 121 0.84 1.83 -12.98
CA MET A 121 0.48 2.04 -11.58
C MET A 121 0.43 3.53 -11.28
N TRP A 122 -0.76 4.03 -10.96
CA TRP A 122 -0.93 5.41 -10.53
C TRP A 122 -0.67 5.52 -9.03
N VAL A 123 0.20 6.44 -8.66
CA VAL A 123 0.61 6.66 -7.26
C VAL A 123 0.32 8.10 -6.89
N ILE A 124 -0.47 8.30 -5.85
CA ILE A 124 -0.60 9.61 -5.21
C ILE A 124 0.65 9.78 -4.35
N ASN A 125 1.55 10.69 -4.73
CA ASN A 125 2.80 10.93 -4.02
C ASN A 125 2.60 11.90 -2.84
N GLU A 126 1.72 11.52 -1.92
CA GLU A 126 1.45 12.23 -0.67
C GLU A 126 1.61 11.24 0.48
N GLU A 127 2.48 11.56 1.44
CA GLU A 127 2.63 10.74 2.63
C GLU A 127 1.34 10.79 3.46
N GLN A 128 0.88 9.62 3.88
CA GLN A 128 -0.36 9.46 4.63
C GLN A 128 -0.15 8.45 5.75
N VAL A 129 -0.99 8.51 6.77
CA VAL A 129 -0.93 7.60 7.93
C VAL A 129 -0.96 6.13 7.50
N TYR A 130 -1.73 5.82 6.46
CA TYR A 130 -1.85 4.46 5.93
C TYR A 130 -0.69 4.07 5.00
N ASN A 131 0.09 5.01 4.45
CA ASN A 131 1.23 4.73 3.57
C ASN A 131 2.27 5.86 3.67
N PRO A 132 3.35 5.67 4.47
CA PRO A 132 4.31 6.73 4.76
C PRO A 132 5.29 7.00 3.62
N ALA A 133 5.42 6.11 2.63
CA ALA A 133 6.30 6.32 1.49
C ALA A 133 5.73 5.72 0.18
N PRO A 134 4.71 6.36 -0.42
CA PRO A 134 3.95 5.77 -1.53
C PRO A 134 4.80 5.37 -2.75
N LEU A 135 5.76 6.20 -3.16
CA LEU A 135 6.63 5.88 -4.30
C LEU A 135 7.57 4.70 -3.98
N LYS A 136 8.14 4.65 -2.77
CA LYS A 136 8.99 3.51 -2.37
C LYS A 136 8.19 2.21 -2.31
N THR A 137 6.97 2.27 -1.78
CA THR A 137 6.01 1.14 -1.81
C THR A 137 5.74 0.68 -3.24
N ALA A 138 5.51 1.61 -4.17
CA ALA A 138 5.27 1.28 -5.58
C ALA A 138 6.49 0.64 -6.26
N GLU A 139 7.71 1.11 -5.97
CA GLU A 139 8.93 0.49 -6.51
C GLU A 139 9.13 -0.95 -6.00
N LEU A 140 8.85 -1.22 -4.72
CA LEU A 140 8.87 -2.60 -4.19
C LEU A 140 7.84 -3.48 -4.90
N ILE A 141 6.62 -2.99 -5.12
CA ILE A 141 5.59 -3.72 -5.86
C ILE A 141 6.02 -3.96 -7.31
N LYS A 142 6.59 -2.95 -7.97
CA LYS A 142 7.10 -3.07 -9.34
C LYS A 142 8.19 -4.12 -9.45
N GLU A 143 9.12 -4.16 -8.49
CA GLU A 143 10.16 -5.17 -8.43
C GLU A 143 9.57 -6.59 -8.29
N ASP A 144 8.63 -6.76 -7.34
CA ASP A 144 7.94 -8.03 -7.12
C ASP A 144 7.22 -8.53 -8.39
N LEU A 145 6.54 -7.62 -9.09
CA LEU A 145 5.82 -7.93 -10.32
C LEU A 145 6.75 -8.21 -11.51
N ASN A 146 7.88 -7.52 -11.59
CA ASN A 146 8.89 -7.77 -12.62
C ASN A 146 9.48 -9.19 -12.48
N ASN A 147 9.69 -9.67 -11.25
CA ASN A 147 10.21 -11.01 -10.97
C ASN A 147 9.28 -12.15 -11.47
N VAL A 148 8.00 -11.86 -11.67
CA VAL A 148 7.00 -12.81 -12.20
C VAL A 148 6.59 -12.52 -13.65
N GLY A 149 7.30 -11.63 -14.35
CA GLY A 149 7.10 -11.34 -15.77
C GLY A 149 6.05 -10.27 -16.08
N VAL A 150 5.72 -9.41 -15.11
CA VAL A 150 4.80 -8.27 -15.30
C VAL A 150 5.60 -6.98 -15.26
N ASN A 151 5.57 -6.23 -16.36
CA ASN A 151 6.20 -4.91 -16.42
C ASN A 151 5.24 -3.85 -15.87
N VAL A 152 5.74 -3.01 -14.95
CA VAL A 152 4.96 -1.94 -14.34
C VAL A 152 5.65 -0.59 -14.55
N THR A 153 4.93 0.35 -15.15
CA THR A 153 5.31 1.75 -15.22
C THR A 153 4.63 2.52 -14.08
N ILE A 154 5.43 3.13 -13.21
CA ILE A 154 4.92 3.96 -12.11
C ILE A 154 4.67 5.37 -12.64
N ARG A 155 3.48 5.90 -12.37
CA ARG A 155 3.08 7.26 -12.72
C ARG A 155 2.60 7.98 -11.46
N SER A 156 3.37 8.98 -11.04
CA SER A 156 2.92 9.90 -10.00
C SER A 156 1.76 10.76 -10.52
N VAL A 157 0.68 10.83 -9.76
CA VAL A 157 -0.52 11.60 -10.09
C VAL A 157 -1.02 12.36 -8.85
N THR A 158 -1.83 13.39 -9.07
CA THR A 158 -2.49 14.11 -7.97
C THR A 158 -3.84 13.48 -7.63
N ARG A 159 -4.35 13.72 -6.42
CA ARG A 159 -5.73 13.34 -6.06
C ARG A 159 -6.76 13.90 -7.04
N THR A 160 -6.63 15.17 -7.39
CA THR A 160 -7.51 15.86 -8.36
C THR A 160 -7.51 15.16 -9.71
N PHE A 161 -6.35 14.70 -10.19
CA PHE A 161 -6.25 13.92 -11.42
C PHE A 161 -7.04 12.61 -11.32
N ILE A 162 -6.90 11.85 -10.23
CA ILE A 162 -7.65 10.59 -10.04
C ILE A 162 -9.16 10.86 -10.01
N ILE A 163 -9.61 11.87 -9.27
CA ILE A 163 -11.03 12.23 -9.17
C ILE A 163 -11.60 12.58 -10.55
N ASP A 164 -10.89 13.38 -11.34
CA ASP A 164 -11.30 13.74 -12.71
C ASP A 164 -11.40 12.49 -13.60
N GLN A 165 -10.44 11.57 -13.53
CA GLN A 165 -10.48 10.31 -14.29
C GLN A 165 -11.66 9.43 -13.88
N LEU A 166 -11.93 9.29 -12.57
CA LEU A 166 -13.07 8.53 -12.08
C LEU A 166 -14.40 9.14 -12.55
N ASN A 167 -14.54 10.46 -12.50
CA ASN A 167 -15.74 11.17 -12.92
C ASN A 167 -16.00 11.06 -14.42
N LYS A 168 -14.96 11.16 -15.26
CA LYS A 168 -15.07 10.95 -16.71
C LYS A 168 -15.57 9.55 -17.04
N ASN A 169 -15.05 8.55 -16.33
CA ASN A 169 -15.41 7.16 -16.52
C ASN A 169 -16.85 6.85 -16.07
N LEU A 170 -17.37 7.52 -15.04
CA LEU A 170 -18.77 7.41 -14.65
C LEU A 170 -19.72 7.94 -15.74
N LYS A 171 -19.36 9.04 -16.40
CA LYS A 171 -20.19 9.65 -17.46
C LYS A 171 -20.26 8.83 -18.74
N THR A 172 -19.26 8.02 -19.06
CA THR A 172 -19.21 7.17 -20.27
C THR A 172 -19.97 5.85 -20.15
N THR A 173 -20.56 5.55 -18.99
CA THR A 173 -21.28 4.29 -18.72
C THR A 173 -22.80 4.48 -18.61
N THR A 174 -23.30 5.66 -18.95
CA THR A 174 -24.72 6.04 -19.12
C THR A 174 -24.95 6.44 -20.57
#